data_AF-A0A3B9YTQ1-F1
#
_entry.id   AF-A0A3B9YTQ1-F1
#
_cell.length_a   1.000
_cell.length_b   1.000
_cell.length_c   1.000
_cell.angle_alpha   90.00
_cell.angle_beta   90.00
_cell.angle_gamma   90.00
#
_symmetry.space_group_name_H-M   'P 1'
#
loop_
_entity.id
_entity.type
_entity.pdbx_description
1 polymer ?
#
loop_
_entity_poly.entity_id
_entity_poly.type
_entity_poly.pdbx_seq_one_letter_code
_entity_poly.pdbx_strand_id
1 'polypeptide(L)'
;MTTATHSSLHTSGSWFRDKAGRFVLLRGLNLGGDCKVPYPHGGTQYPSDFADHRTVSFVGRPFPLAEADEHLGRIAQWGFNALRLLTTWEAVEHAGPGQYDHAYLDYLAEVTRRAGDYGLYVFIDFHQDVWSRMSGGDGAPGWAFEAVGLDFTTFHAAGAAHVMQAKYDYARGGRQEDRYPMMSWGHNYRMPANAIMWTLFFGGKDFAPDFMIEGRNVQDYLQGHYLGAMREVARQTAAVAAGPLPDRDTLLGGLAILRQIDWRPLAPKIAKPVLLV
;
A
#
# COMPACT_ATOMS: atom_id res chain seq x y z
N MET A 1 -31.84 -9.25 -14.66
CA MET A 1 -31.17 -9.82 -13.47
C MET A 1 -31.04 -8.70 -12.47
N THR A 2 -31.64 -8.83 -11.28
CA THR A 2 -31.52 -7.86 -10.20
C THR A 2 -30.09 -7.92 -9.66
N THR A 3 -29.30 -6.88 -9.90
CA THR A 3 -28.01 -6.67 -9.26
C THR A 3 -28.27 -6.53 -7.76
N ALA A 4 -27.96 -7.57 -6.99
CA ALA A 4 -28.03 -7.50 -5.55
C ALA A 4 -26.89 -6.57 -5.08
N THR A 5 -27.22 -5.32 -4.75
CA THR A 5 -26.30 -4.42 -4.06
C THR A 5 -25.90 -5.07 -2.75
N HIS A 6 -24.63 -5.46 -2.62
CA HIS A 6 -24.15 -6.12 -1.40
C HIS A 6 -24.19 -5.14 -0.23
N SER A 7 -24.75 -5.58 0.90
CA SER A 7 -24.77 -4.81 2.13
C SER A 7 -23.42 -4.87 2.84
N SER A 8 -23.09 -3.83 3.62
CA SER A 8 -21.92 -3.83 4.50
C SER A 8 -21.76 -5.11 5.31
N LEU A 9 -20.52 -5.59 5.44
CA LEU A 9 -20.17 -6.75 6.26
C LEU A 9 -19.82 -6.34 7.69
N HIS A 10 -20.09 -7.23 8.64
CA HIS A 10 -19.59 -7.15 10.01
C HIS A 10 -18.99 -8.50 10.43
N THR A 11 -18.09 -8.48 11.41
CA THR A 11 -17.53 -9.70 11.99
C THR A 11 -18.46 -10.28 13.06
N SER A 12 -18.59 -11.60 13.07
CA SER A 12 -19.34 -12.36 14.07
C SER A 12 -18.52 -13.61 14.42
N GLY A 13 -17.71 -13.52 15.47
CA GLY A 13 -16.69 -14.52 15.77
C GLY A 13 -15.67 -14.59 14.63
N SER A 14 -15.44 -15.80 14.09
CA SER A 14 -14.52 -16.03 12.98
C SER A 14 -15.12 -15.81 11.57
N TRP A 15 -16.32 -15.25 11.47
CA TRP A 15 -17.06 -15.15 10.20
C TRP A 15 -17.42 -13.72 9.83
N PHE A 16 -17.50 -13.46 8.52
CA PHE A 16 -18.18 -12.29 7.98
C PHE A 16 -19.67 -12.55 7.83
N ARG A 17 -20.48 -11.58 8.23
CA ARG A 17 -21.94 -11.58 8.05
C ARG A 17 -22.42 -10.32 7.38
N ASP A 18 -23.47 -10.46 6.58
CA ASP A 18 -24.17 -9.34 5.96
C ASP A 18 -25.30 -8.81 6.85
N LYS A 19 -26.01 -7.76 6.39
CA LYS A 19 -27.12 -7.16 7.16
C LYS A 19 -28.31 -8.10 7.37
N ALA A 20 -28.44 -9.14 6.56
CA ALA A 20 -29.48 -10.16 6.69
C ALA A 20 -29.06 -11.31 7.64
N GLY A 21 -27.85 -11.24 8.23
CA GLY A 21 -27.31 -12.26 9.11
C GLY A 21 -26.75 -13.49 8.41
N ARG A 22 -26.63 -13.46 7.08
CA ARG A 22 -26.06 -14.57 6.29
C ARG A 22 -24.55 -14.59 6.46
N PHE A 23 -23.98 -15.78 6.56
CA PHE A 23 -22.53 -15.96 6.47
C PHE A 23 -22.06 -15.67 5.04
N VAL A 24 -21.02 -14.86 4.90
CA VAL A 24 -20.46 -14.48 3.59
C VAL A 24 -19.07 -15.09 3.44
N LEU A 25 -18.91 -15.92 2.41
CA LEU A 25 -17.61 -16.42 1.99
C LEU A 25 -17.04 -15.49 0.91
N LEU A 26 -15.89 -14.88 1.20
CA LEU A 26 -15.18 -14.02 0.25
C LEU A 26 -14.27 -14.89 -0.63
N ARG A 27 -14.53 -14.88 -1.94
CA ARG A 27 -13.68 -15.50 -2.97
C ARG A 27 -13.32 -14.42 -3.97
N GLY A 28 -12.04 -14.11 -4.06
CA GLY A 28 -11.57 -12.92 -4.76
C GLY A 28 -10.19 -13.05 -5.35
N LEU A 29 -9.78 -11.95 -5.97
CA LEU A 29 -8.50 -11.79 -6.65
C LEU A 29 -7.72 -10.60 -6.08
N ASN A 30 -6.40 -10.64 -6.19
CA ASN A 30 -5.60 -9.43 -6.10
C ASN A 30 -5.83 -8.60 -7.37
N LEU A 31 -6.17 -7.34 -7.18
CA LEU A 31 -6.31 -6.36 -8.25
C LEU A 31 -5.26 -5.28 -8.03
N GLY A 32 -4.10 -5.42 -8.69
CA GLY A 32 -3.09 -4.37 -8.65
C GLY A 32 -1.62 -4.73 -8.78
N GLY A 33 -1.24 -5.75 -9.57
CA GLY A 33 0.18 -5.96 -9.91
C GLY A 33 0.85 -4.68 -10.45
N ASP A 34 0.11 -3.90 -11.21
CA ASP A 34 0.57 -2.64 -11.80
C ASP A 34 0.34 -1.40 -10.90
N CYS A 35 -0.38 -1.53 -9.78
CA CYS A 35 -0.61 -0.43 -8.83
C CYS A 35 0.65 0.01 -8.09
N LYS A 36 1.73 -0.78 -8.20
CA LYS A 36 3.00 -0.60 -7.50
C LYS A 36 3.89 0.46 -8.13
N VAL A 37 3.58 0.90 -9.36
CA VAL A 37 4.44 1.80 -10.14
C VAL A 37 3.63 2.93 -10.77
N PRO A 38 4.22 4.12 -10.93
CA PRO A 38 3.54 5.24 -11.57
C PRO A 38 3.08 4.94 -13.01
N TYR A 39 2.11 5.71 -13.46
CA TYR A 39 1.56 5.71 -14.82
C TYR A 39 1.71 7.12 -15.43
N PRO A 40 1.98 7.25 -16.74
CA PRO A 40 2.17 6.19 -17.73
C PRO A 40 3.58 5.59 -17.81
N HIS A 41 4.60 6.27 -17.29
CA HIS A 41 6.01 5.94 -17.54
C HIS A 41 6.81 5.50 -16.31
N GLY A 42 6.13 5.09 -15.22
CA GLY A 42 6.80 4.69 -13.97
C GLY A 42 7.20 3.22 -13.87
N GLY A 43 6.91 2.41 -14.89
CA GLY A 43 7.24 0.98 -14.91
C GLY A 43 8.75 0.70 -14.90
N THR A 44 9.15 -0.44 -14.32
CA THR A 44 10.57 -0.81 -14.18
C THR A 44 11.29 -1.07 -15.50
N GLN A 45 10.54 -1.26 -16.59
CA GLN A 45 11.03 -1.37 -17.96
C GLN A 45 11.59 -0.05 -18.53
N TYR A 46 11.35 1.08 -17.87
CA TYR A 46 11.92 2.37 -18.26
C TYR A 46 13.14 2.71 -17.39
N PRO A 47 14.22 3.24 -17.98
CA PRO A 47 15.31 3.80 -17.20
C PRO A 47 14.80 5.01 -16.40
N SER A 48 15.24 5.13 -15.16
CA SER A 48 14.86 6.23 -14.27
C SER A 48 15.92 6.42 -13.18
N ASP A 49 16.17 7.67 -12.80
CA ASP A 49 16.94 8.05 -11.62
C ASP A 49 16.02 8.44 -10.43
N PHE A 50 14.71 8.31 -10.62
CA PHE A 50 13.65 8.70 -9.68
C PHE A 50 13.63 10.19 -9.30
N ALA A 51 14.29 11.08 -10.07
CA ALA A 51 14.28 12.51 -9.79
C ALA A 51 12.88 13.13 -9.81
N ASP A 52 11.95 12.52 -10.53
CA ASP A 52 10.56 12.92 -10.67
C ASP A 52 9.63 12.42 -9.55
N HIS A 53 10.15 11.77 -8.50
CA HIS A 53 9.33 11.07 -7.49
C HIS A 53 8.26 11.92 -6.81
N ARG A 54 8.46 13.24 -6.76
CA ARG A 54 7.50 14.20 -6.18
C ARG A 54 6.39 14.63 -7.13
N THR A 55 6.45 14.23 -8.40
CA THR A 55 5.52 14.65 -9.46
C THR A 55 4.93 13.48 -10.24
N VAL A 56 5.15 12.24 -9.77
CA VAL A 56 4.60 11.03 -10.37
C VAL A 56 3.07 10.97 -10.22
N SER A 57 2.39 10.15 -11.02
CA SER A 57 0.97 9.88 -10.84
C SER A 57 0.69 8.38 -10.83
N PHE A 58 -0.29 7.97 -10.02
CA PHE A 58 -0.80 6.60 -9.96
C PHE A 58 -2.23 6.51 -10.51
N VAL A 59 -2.79 7.62 -11.01
CA VAL A 59 -4.09 7.65 -11.67
C VAL A 59 -4.05 6.75 -12.91
N GLY A 60 -5.07 5.90 -13.06
CA GLY A 60 -5.14 4.93 -14.14
C GLY A 60 -4.48 3.58 -13.82
N ARG A 61 -4.05 3.35 -12.57
CA ARG A 61 -3.65 2.02 -12.07
C ARG A 61 -4.71 1.45 -11.13
N PRO A 62 -5.20 0.22 -11.34
CA PRO A 62 -4.64 -0.82 -12.22
C PRO A 62 -5.04 -0.69 -13.69
N PHE A 63 -6.05 0.11 -14.01
CA PHE A 63 -6.50 0.37 -15.38
C PHE A 63 -7.15 1.77 -15.48
N PRO A 64 -7.23 2.36 -16.68
CA PRO A 64 -8.00 3.58 -16.90
C PRO A 64 -9.47 3.40 -16.50
N LEU A 65 -10.13 4.45 -16.00
CA LEU A 65 -11.54 4.38 -15.61
C LEU A 65 -12.48 3.97 -16.77
N ALA A 66 -12.11 4.30 -18.00
CA ALA A 66 -12.85 3.92 -19.20
C ALA A 66 -12.93 2.39 -19.39
N GLU A 67 -11.97 1.63 -18.85
CA GLU A 67 -11.88 0.17 -18.97
C GLU A 67 -12.39 -0.55 -17.70
N ALA A 68 -12.69 0.21 -16.64
CA ALA A 68 -13.04 -0.35 -15.33
C ALA A 68 -14.25 -1.29 -15.39
N ASP A 69 -15.30 -0.87 -16.09
CA ASP A 69 -16.58 -1.59 -16.18
C ASP A 69 -16.40 -2.95 -16.89
N GLU A 70 -15.55 -3.01 -17.92
CA GLU A 70 -15.22 -4.24 -18.63
C GLU A 70 -14.47 -5.22 -17.71
N HIS A 71 -13.43 -4.75 -17.01
CA HIS A 71 -12.61 -5.59 -16.14
C HIS A 71 -13.40 -6.10 -14.91
N LEU A 72 -14.11 -5.21 -14.22
CA LEU A 72 -14.89 -5.53 -13.04
C LEU A 72 -16.06 -6.46 -13.39
N GLY A 73 -16.75 -6.19 -14.51
CA GLY A 73 -17.80 -7.04 -15.04
C GLY A 73 -17.31 -8.45 -15.35
N ARG A 74 -16.14 -8.59 -16.00
CA ARG A 74 -15.51 -9.90 -16.27
C ARG A 74 -15.22 -10.68 -14.99
N ILE A 75 -14.65 -10.03 -13.97
CA ILE A 75 -14.33 -10.66 -12.68
C ILE A 75 -15.62 -11.15 -11.99
N ALA A 76 -16.67 -10.33 -11.97
CA ALA A 76 -17.95 -10.72 -11.40
C ALA A 76 -18.60 -11.89 -12.16
N GLN A 77 -18.52 -11.90 -13.50
CA GLN A 77 -19.04 -12.99 -14.34
C GLN A 77 -18.31 -14.32 -14.12
N TRP A 78 -17.03 -14.30 -13.71
CA TRP A 78 -16.31 -15.50 -13.28
C TRP A 78 -16.74 -16.02 -11.90
N GLY A 79 -17.65 -15.32 -11.21
CA GLY A 79 -18.21 -15.74 -9.93
C GLY A 79 -17.41 -15.29 -8.71
N PHE A 80 -16.42 -14.41 -8.88
CA PHE A 80 -15.75 -13.77 -7.75
C PHE A 80 -16.66 -12.71 -7.12
N ASN A 81 -16.55 -12.54 -5.80
CA ASN A 81 -17.32 -11.55 -5.06
C ASN A 81 -16.44 -10.60 -4.24
N ALA A 82 -15.11 -10.70 -4.34
CA ALA A 82 -14.19 -9.87 -3.58
C ALA A 82 -12.94 -9.48 -4.38
N LEU A 83 -12.38 -8.33 -4.06
CA LEU A 83 -11.14 -7.81 -4.60
C LEU A 83 -10.22 -7.37 -3.46
N ARG A 84 -8.94 -7.77 -3.52
CA ARG A 84 -7.85 -7.11 -2.78
C ARG A 84 -7.26 -6.05 -3.70
N LEU A 85 -7.71 -4.81 -3.54
CA LEU A 85 -7.30 -3.68 -4.38
C LEU A 85 -6.07 -3.01 -3.77
N LEU A 86 -4.96 -3.03 -4.51
CA LEU A 86 -3.69 -2.48 -4.05
C LEU A 86 -3.66 -0.95 -4.23
N THR A 87 -3.12 -0.27 -3.22
CA THR A 87 -2.65 1.11 -3.25
C THR A 87 -1.31 1.17 -2.52
N THR A 88 -0.47 2.16 -2.77
CA THR A 88 0.80 2.34 -2.04
C THR A 88 0.76 3.66 -1.26
N TRP A 89 1.59 3.77 -0.24
CA TRP A 89 1.74 5.06 0.45
C TRP A 89 2.23 6.15 -0.51
N GLU A 90 3.13 5.81 -1.42
CA GLU A 90 3.59 6.67 -2.50
C GLU A 90 2.44 7.16 -3.38
N ALA A 91 1.52 6.30 -3.78
CA ALA A 91 0.38 6.71 -4.60
C ALA A 91 -0.47 7.80 -3.93
N VAL A 92 -0.58 7.77 -2.60
CA VAL A 92 -1.39 8.71 -1.82
C VAL A 92 -0.62 9.99 -1.47
N GLU A 93 0.69 9.92 -1.22
CA GLU A 93 1.44 11.02 -0.59
C GLU A 93 2.85 11.17 -1.23
N HIS A 94 2.98 11.06 -2.55
CA HIS A 94 4.30 11.17 -3.23
C HIS A 94 4.92 12.58 -3.18
N ALA A 95 4.10 13.63 -3.23
CA ALA A 95 4.58 15.02 -3.36
C ALA A 95 5.36 15.51 -2.13
N GLY A 96 5.04 14.99 -0.95
CA GLY A 96 5.70 15.34 0.30
C GLY A 96 4.84 15.04 1.53
N PRO A 97 5.38 15.22 2.75
CA PRO A 97 4.66 14.97 3.99
C PRO A 97 3.41 15.88 4.08
N GLY A 98 2.25 15.27 4.28
CA GLY A 98 0.94 15.90 4.35
C GLY A 98 0.36 16.35 3.00
N GLN A 99 1.05 16.10 1.88
CA GLN A 99 0.63 16.52 0.55
C GLN A 99 -0.01 15.34 -0.19
N TYR A 100 -1.31 15.18 0.03
CA TYR A 100 -2.07 14.07 -0.53
C TYR A 100 -2.47 14.29 -1.99
N ASP A 101 -2.32 13.25 -2.81
CA ASP A 101 -2.78 13.26 -4.20
C ASP A 101 -4.29 13.03 -4.26
N HIS A 102 -5.04 14.13 -4.25
CA HIS A 102 -6.50 14.10 -4.35
C HIS A 102 -7.01 13.54 -5.69
N ALA A 103 -6.26 13.70 -6.79
CA ALA A 103 -6.66 13.14 -8.07
C ALA A 103 -6.58 11.60 -8.04
N TYR A 104 -5.53 11.05 -7.41
CA TYR A 104 -5.43 9.62 -7.18
C TYR A 104 -6.51 9.11 -6.21
N LEU A 105 -6.76 9.83 -5.11
CA LEU A 105 -7.81 9.47 -4.15
C LEU A 105 -9.21 9.43 -4.80
N ASP A 106 -9.54 10.41 -5.64
CA ASP A 106 -10.79 10.45 -6.40
C ASP A 106 -10.89 9.27 -7.38
N TYR A 107 -9.80 9.01 -8.10
CA TYR A 107 -9.70 7.85 -8.99
C TYR A 107 -9.92 6.53 -8.24
N LEU A 108 -9.24 6.33 -7.10
CA LEU A 108 -9.35 5.11 -6.29
C LEU A 108 -10.78 4.94 -5.78
N ALA A 109 -11.39 6.01 -5.28
CA ALA A 109 -12.76 5.97 -4.80
C ALA A 109 -13.75 5.60 -5.92
N GLU A 110 -13.57 6.13 -7.13
CA GLU A 110 -14.41 5.76 -8.27
C GLU A 110 -14.24 4.28 -8.69
N VAL A 111 -13.02 3.74 -8.67
CA VAL A 111 -12.80 2.29 -8.89
C VAL A 111 -13.54 1.47 -7.83
N THR A 112 -13.47 1.85 -6.55
CA THR A 112 -14.18 1.14 -5.47
C THR A 112 -15.70 1.21 -5.62
N ARG A 113 -16.24 2.36 -6.04
CA ARG A 113 -17.67 2.56 -6.30
C ARG A 113 -18.15 1.63 -7.42
N ARG A 114 -17.45 1.63 -8.55
CA ARG A 114 -17.77 0.77 -9.69
C ARG A 114 -17.67 -0.71 -9.33
N ALA A 115 -16.66 -1.10 -8.54
CA ALA A 115 -16.58 -2.48 -8.04
C ALA A 115 -17.84 -2.87 -7.24
N GLY A 116 -18.37 -1.95 -6.42
CA GLY A 116 -19.64 -2.10 -5.72
C GLY A 116 -20.84 -2.29 -6.66
N ASP A 117 -20.90 -1.56 -7.78
CA ASP A 117 -21.98 -1.69 -8.80
C ASP A 117 -22.02 -3.11 -9.40
N TYR A 118 -20.86 -3.78 -9.50
CA TYR A 118 -20.74 -5.17 -9.94
C TYR A 118 -20.88 -6.20 -8.82
N GLY A 119 -21.20 -5.77 -7.60
CA GLY A 119 -21.36 -6.65 -6.46
C GLY A 119 -20.04 -7.22 -5.91
N LEU A 120 -18.93 -6.50 -6.06
CA LEU A 120 -17.64 -6.91 -5.55
C LEU A 120 -17.34 -6.20 -4.22
N TYR A 121 -17.04 -6.96 -3.17
CA TYR A 121 -16.47 -6.41 -1.94
C TYR A 121 -15.02 -5.98 -2.20
N VAL A 122 -14.62 -4.82 -1.70
CA VAL A 122 -13.23 -4.34 -1.84
C VAL A 122 -12.54 -4.31 -0.48
N PHE A 123 -11.40 -4.99 -0.42
CA PHE A 123 -10.40 -4.87 0.63
C PHE A 123 -9.25 -4.01 0.09
N ILE A 124 -9.07 -2.81 0.64
CA ILE A 124 -7.96 -1.92 0.27
C ILE A 124 -6.69 -2.41 0.95
N ASP A 125 -5.67 -2.68 0.15
CA ASP A 125 -4.37 -3.14 0.56
C ASP A 125 -3.34 -2.02 0.38
N PHE A 126 -2.86 -1.45 1.48
CA PHE A 126 -1.69 -0.55 1.48
C PHE A 126 -0.43 -1.40 1.28
N HIS A 127 -0.11 -1.62 0.01
CA HIS A 127 0.91 -2.53 -0.43
C HIS A 127 2.31 -1.93 -0.27
N GLN A 128 3.26 -2.81 0.03
CA GLN A 128 4.69 -2.55 -0.12
C GLN A 128 5.40 -3.88 -0.37
N ASP A 129 6.48 -3.80 -1.14
CA ASP A 129 7.54 -4.80 -1.15
C ASP A 129 8.86 -4.06 -0.95
N VAL A 130 9.68 -4.48 0.01
CA VAL A 130 11.00 -3.90 0.24
C VAL A 130 11.01 -2.36 0.30
N TRP A 131 10.07 -1.82 1.07
CA TRP A 131 9.95 -0.40 1.40
C TRP A 131 9.53 0.52 0.24
N SER A 132 10.31 0.67 -0.83
CA SER A 132 10.10 1.72 -1.85
C SER A 132 10.74 1.38 -3.20
N ARG A 133 10.30 2.06 -4.27
CA ARG A 133 10.87 1.94 -5.63
C ARG A 133 12.36 2.29 -5.65
N MET A 134 12.77 3.29 -4.86
CA MET A 134 14.19 3.71 -4.80
C MET A 134 15.07 2.72 -4.04
N SER A 135 14.50 1.76 -3.29
CA SER A 135 15.21 0.63 -2.69
C SER A 135 15.03 -0.69 -3.46
N GLY A 136 14.48 -0.63 -4.68
CA GLY A 136 14.29 -1.80 -5.55
C GLY A 136 12.99 -2.58 -5.29
N GLY A 137 12.02 -1.95 -4.63
CA GLY A 137 10.71 -2.50 -4.31
C GLY A 137 9.55 -1.57 -4.69
N ASP A 138 8.56 -1.42 -3.82
CA ASP A 138 7.42 -0.49 -3.93
C ASP A 138 6.82 -0.20 -2.54
N GLY A 139 6.03 0.88 -2.40
CA GLY A 139 5.29 1.16 -1.17
C GLY A 139 5.41 2.61 -0.70
N ALA A 140 6.49 2.94 -0.01
CA ALA A 140 6.76 4.24 0.61
C ALA A 140 7.28 5.27 -0.41
N PRO A 141 6.89 6.56 -0.25
CA PRO A 141 7.33 7.64 -1.12
C PRO A 141 8.82 7.97 -0.94
N GLY A 142 9.45 8.53 -1.98
CA GLY A 142 10.86 8.89 -1.96
C GLY A 142 11.23 9.90 -0.87
N TRP A 143 10.33 10.83 -0.54
CA TRP A 143 10.57 11.82 0.52
C TRP A 143 10.78 11.18 1.90
N ALA A 144 10.32 9.94 2.13
CA ALA A 144 10.55 9.26 3.40
C ALA A 144 12.03 8.95 3.63
N PHE A 145 12.82 8.71 2.58
CA PHE A 145 14.28 8.59 2.67
C PHE A 145 14.93 9.96 2.96
N GLU A 146 14.50 11.00 2.24
CA GLU A 146 15.03 12.35 2.39
C GLU A 146 14.78 12.87 3.81
N ALA A 147 13.61 12.60 4.39
CA ALA A 147 13.24 12.98 5.75
C ALA A 147 14.18 12.41 6.82
N VAL A 148 14.76 11.23 6.57
CA VAL A 148 15.72 10.59 7.48
C VAL A 148 17.18 10.81 7.07
N GLY A 149 17.42 11.69 6.09
CA GLY A 149 18.77 12.06 5.63
C GLY A 149 19.44 11.03 4.71
N LEU A 150 18.67 10.12 4.10
CA LEU A 150 19.21 9.13 3.17
C LEU A 150 19.08 9.62 1.72
N ASP A 151 20.21 9.64 1.01
CA ASP A 151 20.27 9.94 -0.42
C ASP A 151 20.07 8.65 -1.26
N PHE A 152 18.83 8.45 -1.72
CA PHE A 152 18.45 7.26 -2.46
C PHE A 152 19.13 7.15 -3.84
N THR A 153 19.66 8.25 -4.40
CA THR A 153 20.31 8.26 -5.72
C THR A 153 21.63 7.48 -5.70
N THR A 154 22.21 7.30 -4.51
CA THR A 154 23.50 6.63 -4.32
C THR A 154 23.38 5.19 -3.84
N PHE A 155 22.16 4.70 -3.50
CA PHE A 155 21.99 3.41 -2.84
C PHE A 155 22.60 2.24 -3.59
N HIS A 156 22.48 2.21 -4.92
CA HIS A 156 23.08 1.14 -5.70
C HIS A 156 24.61 1.17 -5.65
N ALA A 157 25.20 2.35 -5.91
CA ALA A 157 26.65 2.53 -5.91
C ALA A 157 27.26 2.27 -4.53
N ALA A 158 26.54 2.62 -3.46
CA ALA A 158 26.94 2.38 -2.08
C ALA A 158 26.73 0.92 -1.62
N GLY A 159 26.11 0.06 -2.43
CA GLY A 159 25.73 -1.29 -2.01
C GLY A 159 24.64 -1.33 -0.95
N ALA A 160 23.88 -0.23 -0.79
CA ALA A 160 22.79 -0.10 0.18
C ALA A 160 21.46 -0.67 -0.35
N ALA A 161 21.30 -0.76 -1.68
CA ALA A 161 20.17 -1.42 -2.32
C ALA A 161 20.54 -2.01 -3.70
N HIS A 162 19.82 -3.06 -4.08
CA HIS A 162 19.84 -3.73 -5.37
C HIS A 162 18.69 -3.20 -6.22
N VAL A 163 18.96 -2.19 -7.05
CA VAL A 163 17.93 -1.47 -7.81
C VAL A 163 18.00 -1.85 -9.29
N MET A 164 16.88 -2.23 -9.89
CA MET A 164 16.82 -2.66 -11.30
C MET A 164 17.31 -1.55 -12.24
N GLN A 165 16.91 -0.30 -11.98
CA GLN A 165 17.24 0.88 -12.78
C GLN A 165 18.75 1.13 -12.93
N ALA A 166 19.55 0.64 -11.98
CA ALA A 166 21.00 0.77 -12.05
C ALA A 166 21.69 -0.49 -12.62
N LYS A 167 21.11 -1.69 -12.45
CA LYS A 167 21.74 -2.96 -12.86
C LYS A 167 21.35 -3.43 -14.25
N TYR A 168 20.09 -3.20 -14.62
CA TYR A 168 19.52 -3.71 -15.86
C TYR A 168 20.10 -2.93 -17.05
N ASP A 169 20.60 -3.66 -18.05
CA ASP A 169 21.02 -3.05 -19.30
C ASP A 169 19.81 -2.87 -20.23
N TYR A 170 19.23 -1.67 -20.21
CA TYR A 170 18.06 -1.32 -21.01
C TYR A 170 18.32 -1.41 -22.53
N ALA A 171 19.57 -1.24 -22.98
CA ALA A 171 19.91 -1.35 -24.40
C ALA A 171 19.95 -2.81 -24.86
N ARG A 172 20.44 -3.72 -24.01
CA ARG A 172 20.43 -5.17 -24.28
C ARG A 172 19.02 -5.75 -24.28
N GLY A 173 18.16 -5.27 -23.38
CA GLY A 173 16.81 -5.81 -23.19
C GLY A 173 16.81 -7.28 -22.78
N GLY A 174 15.63 -7.91 -22.82
CA GLY A 174 15.45 -9.33 -22.54
C GLY A 174 15.81 -9.75 -21.11
N ARG A 175 15.94 -11.07 -20.90
CA ARG A 175 16.29 -11.66 -19.61
C ARG A 175 17.82 -11.61 -19.41
N GLN A 176 18.27 -11.11 -18.26
CA GLN A 176 19.69 -10.86 -17.97
C GLN A 176 20.12 -11.53 -16.66
N GLU A 177 20.17 -12.87 -16.66
CA GLU A 177 20.57 -13.67 -15.48
C GLU A 177 21.96 -13.35 -14.94
N ASP A 178 22.85 -12.81 -15.77
CA ASP A 178 24.19 -12.38 -15.39
C ASP A 178 24.22 -11.03 -14.65
N ARG A 179 23.18 -10.19 -14.79
CA ARG A 179 23.15 -8.82 -14.23
C ARG A 179 22.06 -8.62 -13.19
N TYR A 180 20.83 -8.94 -13.59
CA TYR A 180 19.62 -8.83 -12.78
C TYR A 180 18.82 -10.14 -12.89
N PRO A 181 19.22 -11.18 -12.13
CA PRO A 181 18.55 -12.47 -12.13
C PRO A 181 17.07 -12.33 -11.81
N MET A 182 16.25 -13.22 -12.38
CA MET A 182 14.81 -13.24 -12.09
C MET A 182 14.56 -13.40 -10.59
N MET A 183 13.60 -12.65 -10.05
CA MET A 183 13.24 -12.64 -8.61
C MET A 183 14.39 -12.24 -7.66
N SER A 184 15.42 -11.53 -8.15
CA SER A 184 16.52 -11.06 -7.29
C SER A 184 16.17 -9.87 -6.40
N TRP A 185 15.08 -9.14 -6.68
CA TRP A 185 14.62 -7.98 -5.89
C TRP A 185 14.43 -8.30 -4.39
N GLY A 186 14.03 -9.53 -4.05
CA GLY A 186 13.83 -9.96 -2.66
C GLY A 186 15.11 -9.95 -1.82
N HIS A 187 16.30 -9.93 -2.43
CA HIS A 187 17.55 -9.74 -1.69
C HIS A 187 17.61 -8.40 -0.97
N ASN A 188 16.83 -7.40 -1.39
CA ASN A 188 16.79 -6.11 -0.72
C ASN A 188 16.25 -6.18 0.71
N TYR A 189 15.50 -7.22 1.09
CA TYR A 189 15.00 -7.36 2.46
C TYR A 189 16.11 -7.31 3.51
N ARG A 190 17.32 -7.79 3.15
CA ARG A 190 18.53 -7.79 4.02
C ARG A 190 19.50 -6.64 3.76
N MET A 191 19.17 -5.71 2.87
CA MET A 191 20.09 -4.64 2.45
C MET A 191 19.92 -3.39 3.35
N PRO A 192 21.00 -2.58 3.53
CA PRO A 192 21.00 -1.47 4.48
C PRO A 192 19.84 -0.49 4.35
N ALA A 193 19.47 -0.07 3.13
CA ALA A 193 18.40 0.92 2.95
C ALA A 193 17.07 0.44 3.54
N ASN A 194 16.68 -0.81 3.24
CA ASN A 194 15.45 -1.41 3.77
C ASN A 194 15.54 -1.64 5.29
N ALA A 195 16.67 -2.15 5.78
CA ALA A 195 16.87 -2.42 7.20
C ALA A 195 16.77 -1.13 8.04
N ILE A 196 17.44 -0.06 7.61
CA ILE A 196 17.42 1.25 8.28
C ILE A 196 15.98 1.76 8.35
N MET A 197 15.25 1.78 7.23
CA MET A 197 13.89 2.32 7.23
C MET A 197 12.94 1.54 8.13
N TRP A 198 13.00 0.20 8.15
CA TRP A 198 12.18 -0.58 9.07
C TRP A 198 12.57 -0.41 10.53
N THR A 199 13.86 -0.27 10.84
CA THR A 199 14.32 0.07 12.19
C THR A 199 13.76 1.41 12.63
N LEU A 200 13.84 2.44 11.80
CA LEU A 200 13.31 3.77 12.12
C LEU A 200 11.78 3.77 12.22
N PHE A 201 11.09 3.04 11.32
CA PHE A 201 9.63 2.99 11.26
C PHE A 201 9.00 2.24 12.45
N PHE A 202 9.60 1.15 12.94
CA PHE A 202 9.02 0.35 14.03
C PHE A 202 9.72 0.49 15.38
N GLY A 203 11.00 0.84 15.41
CA GLY A 203 11.82 0.91 16.61
C GLY A 203 12.62 2.20 16.73
N GLY A 204 12.25 3.26 16.01
CA GLY A 204 12.96 4.54 16.05
C GLY A 204 13.06 5.11 17.46
N LYS A 205 12.08 4.89 18.33
CA LYS A 205 12.15 5.32 19.74
C LYS A 205 13.19 4.56 20.57
N ASP A 206 13.42 3.29 20.25
CA ASP A 206 14.34 2.44 21.00
C ASP A 206 15.78 2.57 20.48
N PHE A 207 15.95 2.64 19.16
CA PHE A 207 17.26 2.64 18.50
C PHE A 207 17.76 4.04 18.13
N ALA A 208 16.86 5.04 18.07
CA ALA A 208 17.18 6.42 17.70
C ALA A 208 16.31 7.44 18.50
N PRO A 209 16.32 7.39 19.85
CA PRO A 209 15.41 8.18 20.69
C PRO A 209 15.49 9.69 20.44
N ASP A 210 16.70 10.20 20.18
CA ASP A 210 16.96 11.63 19.95
C ASP A 210 16.82 12.04 18.48
N PHE A 211 16.46 11.12 17.57
CA PHE A 211 16.26 11.45 16.17
C PHE A 211 14.88 12.08 15.98
N MET A 212 14.88 13.42 15.94
CA MET A 212 13.69 14.24 15.79
C MET A 212 13.57 14.84 14.38
N ILE A 213 12.38 14.76 13.80
CA ILE A 213 11.99 15.39 12.54
C ILE A 213 10.78 16.29 12.85
N GLU A 214 10.92 17.60 12.62
CA GLU A 214 9.87 18.58 12.95
C GLU A 214 9.35 18.47 14.40
N GLY A 215 10.24 18.21 15.34
CA GLY A 215 9.89 18.07 16.76
C GLY A 215 9.17 16.76 17.13
N ARG A 216 9.06 15.79 16.21
CA ARG A 216 8.53 14.44 16.46
C ARG A 216 9.64 13.40 16.32
N ASN A 217 9.65 12.35 17.15
CA ASN A 217 10.59 11.24 16.94
C ASN A 217 10.35 10.62 15.55
N VAL A 218 11.42 10.20 14.87
CA VAL A 218 11.38 9.63 13.51
C VAL A 218 10.33 8.52 13.34
N GLN A 219 10.13 7.66 14.34
CA GLN A 219 9.11 6.63 14.33
C GLN A 219 7.70 7.22 14.23
N ASP A 220 7.39 8.18 15.12
CA ASP A 220 6.08 8.83 15.16
C ASP A 220 5.83 9.70 13.93
N TYR A 221 6.89 10.31 13.40
CA TYR A 221 6.85 11.06 12.16
C TYR A 221 6.43 10.13 11.00
N LEU A 222 7.18 9.06 10.74
CA LEU A 222 6.90 8.14 9.63
C LEU A 222 5.55 7.42 9.79
N GLN A 223 5.26 6.87 10.97
CA GLN A 223 3.98 6.20 11.24
C GLN A 223 2.80 7.18 11.16
N GLY A 224 2.97 8.41 11.64
CA GLY A 224 1.95 9.45 11.60
C GLY A 224 1.53 9.80 10.17
N HIS A 225 2.51 9.96 9.28
CA HIS A 225 2.25 10.23 7.86
C HIS A 225 1.63 9.03 7.15
N TYR A 226 2.18 7.82 7.35
CA TYR A 226 1.60 6.60 6.78
C TYR A 226 0.14 6.39 7.21
N LEU A 227 -0.18 6.55 8.50
CA LEU A 227 -1.56 6.47 9.00
C LEU A 227 -2.43 7.64 8.51
N GLY A 228 -1.85 8.81 8.26
CA GLY A 228 -2.54 9.94 7.62
C GLY A 228 -2.99 9.60 6.21
N ALA A 229 -2.11 9.05 5.37
CA ALA A 229 -2.46 8.57 4.04
C ALA A 229 -3.54 7.49 4.08
N MET A 230 -3.46 6.52 5.01
CA MET A 230 -4.51 5.51 5.21
C MET A 230 -5.86 6.13 5.58
N ARG A 231 -5.86 7.17 6.42
CA ARG A 231 -7.09 7.88 6.80
C ARG A 231 -7.70 8.62 5.62
N GLU A 232 -6.91 9.24 4.75
CA GLU A 232 -7.45 9.92 3.56
C GLU A 232 -8.07 8.94 2.57
N VAL A 233 -7.45 7.77 2.35
CA VAL A 233 -8.07 6.71 1.54
C VAL A 233 -9.40 6.25 2.17
N ALA A 234 -9.44 6.03 3.49
CA ALA A 234 -10.66 5.65 4.17
C ALA A 234 -11.75 6.73 4.08
N ARG A 235 -11.38 8.01 4.22
CA ARG A 235 -12.30 9.15 4.11
C ARG A 235 -12.89 9.24 2.71
N GLN A 236 -12.05 9.14 1.67
CA GLN A 236 -12.49 9.30 0.28
C GLN A 236 -13.38 8.12 -0.17
N THR A 237 -13.00 6.89 0.17
CA THR A 237 -13.79 5.70 -0.20
C THR A 237 -15.12 5.61 0.58
N ALA A 238 -15.16 6.05 1.84
CA ALA A 238 -16.39 6.12 2.63
C ALA A 238 -17.38 7.16 2.07
N ALA A 239 -16.90 8.33 1.63
CA ALA A 239 -17.75 9.37 1.05
C ALA A 239 -18.50 8.88 -0.19
N VAL A 240 -17.84 8.09 -1.03
CA VAL A 240 -18.44 7.56 -2.25
C VAL A 240 -19.36 6.37 -1.98
N ALA A 241 -19.10 5.58 -0.94
CA ALA A 241 -19.98 4.48 -0.51
C ALA A 241 -21.31 4.96 0.13
N ALA A 242 -21.39 6.20 0.62
CA ALA A 242 -22.53 6.72 1.37
C ALA A 242 -23.58 7.48 0.55
N GLY A 243 -23.31 7.82 -0.72
CA GLY A 243 -24.06 8.90 -1.41
C GLY A 243 -23.68 10.29 -0.85
N PRO A 244 -24.32 11.40 -1.29
CA PRO A 244 -23.88 12.76 -0.91
C PRO A 244 -23.82 12.94 0.61
N LEU A 245 -22.66 13.45 1.08
CA LEU A 245 -22.23 13.50 2.47
C LEU A 245 -23.23 14.23 3.41
N PRO A 246 -23.56 13.67 4.59
CA PRO A 246 -23.97 14.46 5.74
C PRO A 246 -22.75 15.13 6.41
N ASP A 247 -23.03 16.22 7.13
CA ASP A 247 -22.09 17.21 7.65
C ASP A 247 -20.93 16.65 8.52
N ARG A 248 -19.85 17.45 8.57
CA ARG A 248 -18.48 17.18 9.06
C ARG A 248 -18.40 16.56 10.46
N ASP A 249 -19.43 16.75 11.30
CA ASP A 249 -19.49 16.24 12.67
C ASP A 249 -19.91 14.76 12.78
N THR A 250 -20.50 14.19 11.72
CA THR A 250 -20.97 12.78 11.73
C THR A 250 -19.81 11.78 11.61
N LEU A 251 -18.66 12.19 11.07
CA LEU A 251 -17.45 11.36 10.93
C LEU A 251 -16.73 11.11 12.26
N LEU A 252 -16.85 12.03 13.22
CA LEU A 252 -16.18 11.91 14.53
C LEU A 252 -16.90 10.91 15.46
N GLY A 253 -18.21 10.72 15.31
CA GLY A 253 -18.98 9.71 16.06
C GLY A 253 -18.77 8.27 15.59
N GLY A 254 -18.39 8.07 14.32
CA GLY A 254 -18.13 6.76 13.71
C GLY A 254 -16.70 6.22 13.91
N LEU A 255 -15.77 7.06 14.40
CA LEU A 255 -14.38 6.69 14.69
C LEU A 255 -14.22 5.77 15.92
N ALA A 256 -15.33 5.32 16.53
CA ALA A 256 -15.33 4.21 17.48
C ALA A 256 -14.78 2.89 16.89
N ILE A 257 -14.65 2.79 15.56
CA ILE A 257 -13.98 1.67 14.86
C ILE A 257 -12.44 1.70 15.04
N LEU A 258 -11.86 2.78 15.55
CA LEU A 258 -10.44 2.83 15.96
C LEU A 258 -10.21 2.47 17.43
N ARG A 259 -11.18 1.85 18.13
CA ARG A 259 -10.89 1.19 19.41
C ARG A 259 -9.92 0.03 19.16
N GLN A 260 -8.64 0.35 19.32
CA GLN A 260 -7.56 -0.54 19.68
C GLN A 260 -7.42 -1.76 18.75
N ILE A 261 -6.70 -1.58 17.65
CA ILE A 261 -5.84 -2.67 17.18
C ILE A 261 -4.84 -2.90 18.31
N ASP A 262 -5.20 -3.79 19.24
CA ASP A 262 -4.35 -4.24 20.32
C ASP A 262 -3.24 -5.08 19.68
N TRP A 263 -2.14 -4.43 19.29
CA TRP A 263 -0.91 -5.10 18.93
C TRP A 263 -0.38 -5.78 20.19
N ARG A 264 -0.86 -7.00 20.48
CA ARG A 264 -0.16 -7.88 21.40
C ARG A 264 1.08 -8.37 20.66
N PRO A 265 2.30 -7.98 21.04
CA PRO A 265 3.47 -8.65 20.53
C PRO A 265 3.32 -10.13 20.89
N LEU A 266 3.33 -11.00 19.88
CA LEU A 266 3.52 -12.43 20.09
C LEU A 266 4.94 -12.59 20.66
N ALA A 267 5.07 -12.46 21.98
CA ALA A 267 6.27 -12.89 22.66
C ALA A 267 6.48 -14.37 22.31
N PRO A 268 7.68 -14.78 21.87
CA PRO A 268 7.95 -16.18 21.61
C PRO A 268 7.72 -16.94 22.92
N LYS A 269 6.82 -17.93 22.90
CA LYS A 269 6.74 -18.92 23.97
C LYS A 269 8.05 -19.70 23.94
N ILE A 270 9.02 -19.29 24.74
CA ILE A 270 10.18 -20.12 25.06
C ILE A 270 9.61 -21.34 25.79
N ALA A 271 9.48 -22.45 25.07
CA ALA A 271 9.18 -23.73 25.68
C ALA A 271 10.33 -24.04 26.64
N LYS A 272 10.01 -24.21 27.93
CA LYS A 272 10.97 -24.74 28.90
C LYS A 272 11.47 -26.10 28.40
N PRO A 273 12.78 -26.39 28.42
CA PRO A 273 13.25 -27.73 28.11
C PRO A 273 12.68 -28.70 29.14
N VAL A 274 11.92 -29.69 28.66
CA VAL A 274 11.60 -30.87 29.45
C VAL A 274 12.86 -31.71 29.46
N LEU A 275 13.54 -31.72 30.61
CA LEU A 275 14.60 -32.67 30.90
C LEU A 275 13.94 -34.05 31.06
N LEU A 276 14.12 -34.94 30.10
CA LEU A 276 13.86 -36.36 30.28
C LEU A 276 15.14 -36.96 30.88
N VAL A 277 15.03 -37.45 32.12
CA VAL A 277 15.94 -38.42 32.71
C VAL A 277 15.65 -39.78 32.09
#